data_AF-A0A3A4A1R5-F1
#
_entry.id   AF-A0A3A4A1R5-F1
#
_cell.length_a   1.000
_cell.length_b   1.000
_cell.length_c   1.000
_cell.angle_alpha   90.00
_cell.angle_beta   90.00
_cell.angle_gamma   90.00
#
_symmetry.space_group_name_H-M   'P 1'
#
loop_
_entity.id
_entity.type
_entity.pdbx_description
1 polymer ?
#
loop_
_entity_poly.entity_id
_entity_poly.type
_entity_poly.pdbx_seq_one_letter_code
_entity_poly.pdbx_strand_id
1 'polypeptide(L)'
;MAERTTPDPRPFAAVATAHLMLLAQAARMDDRPLLRISGLLGHLDAELSRRPAEEITRARDLLRQEEDRRAPDPELIAELRAGVTREGRPHLAAAVNLLIEDGFWLAHEEFVAACVFRADGYAVINWDAARLALNGGSIPHSTAQRGVLDAAIALGGNEFHLDLMDDRQRSVLLLAFTTALEPALDPRGSGPSFTG
;
A
#
# COMPACT_ATOMS: atom_id res chain seq x y z
N MET A 1 -27.32 -18.10 46.51
CA MET A 1 -26.40 -18.44 45.41
C MET A 1 -26.64 -17.44 44.30
N ALA A 2 -25.70 -16.52 44.06
CA ALA A 2 -25.78 -15.56 42.96
C ALA A 2 -24.72 -15.97 41.93
N GLU A 3 -25.16 -16.46 40.77
CA GLU A 3 -24.31 -16.71 39.60
C GLU A 3 -23.75 -15.37 39.13
N ARG A 4 -22.42 -15.22 39.24
CA ARG A 4 -21.70 -14.13 38.60
C ARG A 4 -21.54 -14.48 37.12
N THR A 5 -22.37 -13.88 36.27
CA THR A 5 -22.21 -13.92 34.82
C THR A 5 -20.90 -13.20 34.46
N THR A 6 -19.88 -13.96 34.08
CA THR A 6 -18.64 -13.40 33.52
C THR A 6 -18.95 -12.78 32.15
N PRO A 7 -18.64 -11.50 31.90
CA PRO A 7 -18.91 -10.88 30.61
C PRO A 7 -18.06 -11.53 29.50
N ASP A 8 -18.67 -11.86 28.38
CA ASP A 8 -18.00 -12.40 27.19
C ASP A 8 -16.93 -11.40 26.69
N PRO A 9 -15.64 -11.77 26.57
CA PRO A 9 -14.56 -10.86 26.16
C PRO A 9 -14.52 -10.58 24.65
N ARG A 10 -15.34 -11.26 23.84
CA ARG A 10 -15.35 -11.14 22.38
C ARG A 10 -15.74 -9.77 21.77
N PRO A 11 -16.60 -8.92 22.36
CA PRO A 11 -16.90 -7.61 21.77
C PRO A 11 -15.75 -6.62 21.93
N PHE A 12 -14.85 -6.80 22.92
CA PHE A 12 -13.80 -5.81 23.22
C PHE A 12 -12.58 -5.91 22.30
N ALA A 13 -12.14 -7.12 21.95
CA ALA A 13 -11.06 -7.32 20.97
C ALA A 13 -11.48 -6.80 19.59
N ALA A 14 -12.73 -7.06 19.19
CA ALA A 14 -13.28 -6.54 17.93
C ALA A 14 -13.32 -5.01 17.91
N VAL A 15 -13.69 -4.36 19.02
CA VAL A 15 -13.71 -2.89 19.12
C VAL A 15 -12.30 -2.31 19.11
N ALA A 16 -11.33 -2.89 19.81
CA ALA A 16 -9.95 -2.40 19.81
C ALA A 16 -9.27 -2.57 18.43
N THR A 17 -9.50 -3.70 17.77
CA THR A 17 -9.04 -3.96 16.40
C THR A 17 -9.73 -3.02 15.41
N ALA A 18 -11.05 -2.83 15.50
CA ALA A 18 -11.77 -1.88 14.65
C ALA A 18 -11.29 -0.44 14.86
N HIS A 19 -10.93 -0.06 16.10
CA HIS A 19 -10.40 1.26 16.43
C HIS A 19 -9.00 1.48 15.86
N LEU A 20 -8.11 0.49 15.98
CA LEU A 20 -6.77 0.55 15.37
C LEU A 20 -6.82 0.52 13.85
N MET A 21 -7.74 -0.25 13.26
CA MET A 21 -8.00 -0.21 11.82
C MET A 21 -8.56 1.15 11.38
N LEU A 22 -9.49 1.76 12.14
CA LEU A 22 -9.99 3.11 11.84
C LEU A 22 -8.89 4.16 11.94
N LEU A 23 -7.95 4.03 12.88
CA LEU A 23 -6.81 4.93 13.04
C LEU A 23 -5.80 4.76 11.91
N ALA A 24 -5.52 3.53 11.49
CA ALA A 24 -4.69 3.25 10.32
C ALA A 24 -5.36 3.76 9.03
N GLN A 25 -6.68 3.62 8.91
CA GLN A 25 -7.46 4.13 7.78
C GLN A 25 -7.45 5.67 7.77
N ALA A 26 -7.67 6.31 8.93
CA ALA A 26 -7.68 7.77 9.06
C ALA A 26 -6.29 8.39 8.85
N ALA A 27 -5.21 7.71 9.25
CA ALA A 27 -3.85 8.13 8.96
C ALA A 27 -3.46 7.98 7.48
N ARG A 28 -4.12 7.08 6.74
CA ARG A 28 -3.93 6.86 5.30
C ARG A 28 -4.77 7.79 4.41
N MET A 29 -5.78 8.46 4.97
CA MET A 29 -6.56 9.48 4.28
C MET A 29 -5.92 10.85 4.54
N ASP A 30 -4.96 11.20 3.69
CA ASP A 30 -4.25 12.48 3.72
C ASP A 30 -5.11 13.62 3.19
N ASP A 31 -6.15 13.99 3.94
CA ASP A 31 -6.83 15.27 3.78
C ASP A 31 -7.29 15.80 5.15
N ARG A 32 -6.66 16.91 5.57
CA ARG A 32 -6.74 17.47 6.92
C ARG A 32 -8.18 17.83 7.30
N PRO A 33 -8.54 17.66 8.59
CA PRO A 33 -8.34 18.78 9.50
C PRO A 33 -7.50 18.37 10.73
N LEU A 34 -6.21 18.72 10.72
CA LEU A 34 -5.22 18.34 11.74
C LEU A 34 -5.51 18.85 13.16
N LEU A 35 -6.41 19.81 13.33
CA LEU A 35 -6.72 20.38 14.64
C LEU A 35 -7.62 19.49 15.50
N ARG A 36 -8.39 18.56 14.91
CA ARG A 36 -9.15 17.56 15.68
C ARG A 36 -8.36 16.27 15.95
N ILE A 37 -7.40 15.94 15.09
CA ILE A 37 -6.59 14.71 15.20
C ILE A 37 -5.55 14.85 16.32
N SER A 38 -4.95 16.02 16.53
CA SER A 38 -3.94 16.22 17.58
C SER A 38 -4.52 16.00 19.00
N GLY A 39 -5.76 16.44 19.26
CA GLY A 39 -6.47 16.14 20.51
C GLY A 39 -6.85 14.67 20.65
N LEU A 40 -7.18 14.01 19.53
CA LEU A 40 -7.51 12.58 19.48
C LEU A 40 -6.27 11.70 19.70
N LEU A 41 -5.12 12.09 19.15
CA LEU A 41 -3.81 11.44 19.34
C LEU A 41 -3.30 11.64 20.77
N GLY A 42 -3.42 12.83 21.35
CA GLY A 42 -3.06 13.06 22.76
C GLY A 42 -3.95 12.29 23.74
N HIS A 43 -5.25 12.16 23.43
CA HIS A 43 -6.15 11.31 24.19
C HIS A 43 -5.80 9.83 24.02
N LEU A 44 -5.45 9.41 22.80
CA LEU A 44 -5.02 8.04 22.52
C LEU A 44 -3.71 7.67 23.22
N ASP A 45 -2.74 8.58 23.27
CA ASP A 45 -1.44 8.34 23.89
C ASP A 45 -1.57 8.24 25.41
N ALA A 46 -2.44 9.06 26.01
CA ALA A 46 -2.81 8.97 27.41
C ALA A 46 -3.60 7.68 27.72
N GLU A 47 -4.46 7.23 26.80
CA GLU A 47 -5.25 6.02 26.97
C GLU A 47 -4.41 4.75 26.75
N LEU A 48 -3.49 4.74 25.78
CA LEU A 48 -2.50 3.69 25.57
C LEU A 48 -1.52 3.61 26.74
N SER A 49 -1.12 4.74 27.33
CA SER A 49 -0.26 4.78 28.53
C SER A 49 -0.94 4.23 29.80
N ARG A 50 -2.28 4.16 29.83
CA ARG A 50 -3.06 3.55 30.93
C ARG A 50 -3.33 2.06 30.72
N ARG A 51 -3.05 1.52 29.53
CA ARG A 51 -3.30 0.12 29.19
C ARG A 51 -2.18 -0.75 29.76
N PRO A 52 -2.48 -1.95 30.28
CA PRO A 52 -1.44 -2.89 30.67
C PRO A 52 -0.61 -3.27 29.43
N ALA A 53 0.73 -3.33 29.59
CA ALA A 53 1.67 -3.59 28.49
C ALA A 53 1.33 -4.87 27.68
N GLU A 54 0.68 -5.84 28.31
CA GLU A 54 0.19 -7.08 27.68
C GLU A 54 -0.89 -6.84 26.62
N GLU A 55 -1.78 -5.85 26.81
CA GLU A 55 -2.79 -5.48 25.80
C GLU A 55 -2.15 -4.82 24.56
N ILE A 56 -1.13 -3.99 24.78
CA ILE A 56 -0.38 -3.34 23.69
C ILE A 56 0.41 -4.37 22.88
N THR A 57 1.07 -5.32 23.56
CA THR A 57 1.79 -6.43 22.90
C THR A 57 0.83 -7.30 22.10
N ARG A 58 -0.31 -7.70 22.67
CA ARG A 58 -1.33 -8.48 21.95
C ARG A 58 -1.88 -7.73 20.74
N ALA A 59 -2.13 -6.43 20.85
CA ALA A 59 -2.60 -5.62 19.72
C ALA A 59 -1.55 -5.53 18.60
N ARG A 60 -0.26 -5.41 18.96
CA ARG A 60 0.85 -5.45 17.99
C ARG A 60 0.98 -6.81 17.31
N ASP A 61 0.83 -7.90 18.07
CA ASP A 61 0.88 -9.26 17.51
C ASP A 61 -0.28 -9.51 16.55
N LEU A 62 -1.49 -9.01 16.86
CA LEU A 62 -2.65 -9.07 15.96
C LEU A 62 -2.45 -8.22 14.70
N LEU A 63 -1.86 -7.03 14.82
CA LEU A 63 -1.53 -6.20 13.67
C LEU A 63 -0.49 -6.88 12.77
N ARG A 64 0.56 -7.47 13.37
CA ARG A 64 1.58 -8.23 12.64
C ARG A 64 0.96 -9.46 11.96
N GLN A 65 0.07 -10.18 12.63
CA GLN A 65 -0.65 -11.30 12.02
C GLN A 65 -1.53 -10.87 10.84
N GLU A 66 -2.17 -9.69 10.92
CA GLU A 66 -2.95 -9.14 9.81
C GLU A 66 -2.06 -8.62 8.66
N GLU A 67 -0.88 -8.08 8.96
CA GLU A 67 0.13 -7.72 7.96
C GLU A 67 0.71 -8.97 7.28
N ASP A 68 1.04 -10.01 8.05
CA ASP A 68 1.53 -11.31 7.53
C ASP A 68 0.44 -12.00 6.69
N ARG A 69 -0.83 -11.91 7.10
CA ARG A 69 -1.98 -12.40 6.31
C ARG A 69 -2.16 -11.65 4.99
N ARG A 70 -1.63 -10.43 4.91
CA ARG A 70 -1.63 -9.57 3.72
C ARG A 70 -0.24 -9.52 3.08
N ALA A 71 0.64 -10.49 3.33
CA ALA A 71 1.83 -10.63 2.53
C ALA A 71 1.46 -11.21 1.15
N PRO A 72 2.06 -10.73 0.04
CA PRO A 72 1.86 -11.35 -1.25
C PRO A 72 2.39 -12.77 -1.25
N ASP A 73 1.70 -13.65 -1.98
CA ASP A 73 2.11 -15.03 -2.20
C ASP A 73 3.53 -15.09 -2.80
N PRO A 74 4.52 -15.71 -2.13
CA PRO A 74 5.90 -15.78 -2.63
C PRO A 74 6.02 -16.59 -3.93
N GLU A 75 5.13 -17.55 -4.16
CA GLU A 75 5.07 -18.30 -5.42
C GLU A 75 4.63 -17.39 -6.57
N LEU A 76 3.58 -16.60 -6.35
CA LEU A 76 3.14 -15.57 -7.31
C LEU A 76 4.27 -14.58 -7.64
N ILE A 77 5.04 -14.11 -6.65
CA ILE A 77 6.17 -13.21 -6.88
C ILE A 77 7.20 -13.86 -7.81
N ALA A 78 7.53 -15.13 -7.56
CA ALA A 78 8.47 -15.87 -8.40
C ALA A 78 7.94 -16.05 -9.83
N GLU A 79 6.66 -16.40 -9.98
CA GLU A 79 5.98 -16.54 -11.27
C GLU A 79 5.95 -15.23 -12.06
N LEU A 80 5.66 -14.10 -11.41
CA LEU A 80 5.66 -12.77 -12.02
C LEU A 80 7.07 -12.36 -12.49
N ARG A 81 8.10 -12.63 -11.67
CA ARG A 81 9.50 -12.40 -12.04
C ARG A 81 9.92 -13.27 -13.23
N ALA A 82 9.45 -14.51 -13.30
CA ALA A 82 9.65 -15.38 -14.46
C ALA A 82 8.94 -14.83 -15.71
N GLY A 83 7.71 -14.32 -15.57
CA GLY A 83 6.94 -13.70 -16.65
C GLY A 83 7.65 -12.50 -17.27
N VAL A 84 8.10 -11.53 -16.47
CA VAL A 84 8.82 -10.36 -17.00
C VAL A 84 10.18 -10.72 -17.62
N THR A 85 10.86 -11.73 -17.07
CA THR A 85 12.11 -12.24 -17.66
C THR A 85 11.86 -12.85 -19.04
N ARG A 86 10.75 -13.58 -19.20
CA ARG A 86 10.35 -14.21 -20.46
C ARG A 86 9.97 -13.17 -21.52
N GLU A 87 9.30 -12.09 -21.13
CA GLU A 87 8.92 -11.02 -22.06
C GLU A 87 10.09 -10.13 -22.46
N GLY A 88 11.08 -9.96 -21.58
CA GLY A 88 12.32 -9.23 -21.88
C GLY A 88 12.14 -7.71 -22.06
N ARG A 89 11.05 -7.14 -21.53
CA ARG A 89 10.76 -5.70 -21.65
C ARG A 89 11.06 -4.96 -20.33
N PRO A 90 11.98 -3.99 -20.31
CA PRO A 90 12.37 -3.29 -19.08
C PRO A 90 11.23 -2.56 -18.36
N HIS A 91 10.30 -1.95 -19.10
CA HIS A 91 9.16 -1.24 -18.50
C HIS A 91 8.20 -2.20 -17.78
N LEU A 92 8.01 -3.41 -18.30
CA LEU A 92 7.23 -4.45 -17.62
C LEU A 92 7.90 -4.91 -16.33
N ALA A 93 9.21 -5.16 -16.38
CA ALA A 93 9.98 -5.53 -15.19
C ALA A 93 9.90 -4.44 -14.11
N ALA A 94 9.99 -3.16 -14.50
CA ALA A 94 9.85 -2.03 -13.58
C ALA A 94 8.44 -1.97 -12.95
N ALA A 95 7.38 -2.13 -13.77
CA ALA A 95 6.00 -2.14 -13.29
C ALA A 95 5.72 -3.27 -12.29
N VAL A 96 6.16 -4.48 -12.61
CA VAL A 96 5.99 -5.65 -11.74
C VAL A 96 6.80 -5.50 -10.45
N ASN A 97 8.06 -5.04 -10.55
CA ASN A 97 8.87 -4.80 -9.36
C ASN A 97 8.25 -3.74 -8.45
N LEU A 98 7.68 -2.66 -9.00
CA LEU A 98 6.98 -1.65 -8.23
C LEU A 98 5.83 -2.26 -7.38
N LEU A 99 5.04 -3.15 -7.97
CA LEU A 99 3.94 -3.84 -7.26
C LEU A 99 4.43 -4.88 -6.25
N ILE A 100 5.56 -5.53 -6.52
CA ILE A 100 6.19 -6.47 -5.57
C ILE A 100 6.70 -5.72 -4.33
N GLU A 101 7.39 -4.60 -4.52
CA GLU A 101 7.98 -3.82 -3.42
C GLU A 101 6.90 -3.11 -2.59
N ASP A 102 5.84 -2.60 -3.21
CA ASP A 102 4.69 -2.02 -2.49
C ASP A 102 3.85 -3.10 -1.78
N GLY A 103 3.72 -4.27 -2.39
CA GLY A 103 3.11 -5.48 -1.83
C GLY A 103 1.58 -5.43 -1.65
N PHE A 104 0.97 -4.24 -1.57
CA PHE A 104 -0.45 -4.09 -1.24
C PHE A 104 -1.38 -4.76 -2.26
N TRP A 105 -1.19 -4.49 -3.55
CA TRP A 105 -2.08 -4.99 -4.60
C TRP A 105 -1.95 -6.50 -4.81
N LEU A 106 -0.73 -7.04 -4.71
CA LEU A 106 -0.48 -8.47 -4.87
C LEU A 106 -0.93 -9.30 -3.66
N ALA A 107 -1.16 -8.66 -2.52
CA ALA A 107 -1.74 -9.28 -1.34
C ALA A 107 -3.28 -9.38 -1.38
N HIS A 108 -3.93 -8.71 -2.33
CA HIS A 108 -5.38 -8.73 -2.45
C HIS A 108 -5.83 -9.80 -3.44
N GLU A 109 -6.46 -10.85 -2.91
CA GLU A 109 -6.97 -11.99 -3.69
C GLU A 109 -7.89 -11.54 -4.83
N GLU A 110 -8.74 -10.53 -4.60
CA GLU A 110 -9.62 -9.98 -5.64
C GLU A 110 -8.83 -9.34 -6.79
N PHE A 111 -7.74 -8.61 -6.47
CA PHE A 111 -6.87 -8.03 -7.48
C PHE A 111 -6.16 -9.14 -8.27
N VAL A 112 -5.56 -10.09 -7.56
CA VAL A 112 -4.84 -11.22 -8.17
C VAL A 112 -5.76 -12.02 -9.08
N ALA A 113 -6.96 -12.37 -8.60
CA ALA A 113 -7.94 -13.13 -9.36
C ALA A 113 -8.43 -12.39 -10.62
N ALA A 114 -8.59 -11.07 -10.56
CA ALA A 114 -9.08 -10.28 -11.68
C ALA A 114 -7.97 -9.91 -12.69
N CYS A 115 -6.75 -9.68 -12.22
CA CYS A 115 -5.71 -9.00 -13.00
C CYS A 115 -4.51 -9.89 -13.34
N VAL A 116 -4.32 -11.03 -12.69
CA VAL A 116 -3.16 -11.90 -12.93
C VAL A 116 -3.58 -13.14 -13.71
N PHE A 117 -2.91 -13.37 -14.83
CA PHE A 117 -2.98 -14.63 -15.55
C PHE A 117 -1.78 -15.50 -15.18
N ARG A 118 -2.05 -16.69 -14.64
CA ARG A 118 -1.02 -17.69 -14.34
C ARG A 118 -0.99 -18.76 -15.44
N ALA A 119 0.21 -19.15 -15.84
CA ALA A 119 0.51 -20.25 -16.73
C ALA A 119 1.65 -21.09 -16.14
N ASP A 120 1.94 -22.27 -16.72
CA ASP A 120 2.92 -23.21 -16.16
C ASP A 120 4.29 -22.55 -15.89
N GLY A 121 4.53 -22.21 -14.62
CA GLY A 121 5.78 -21.63 -14.10
C GLY A 121 5.97 -20.13 -14.32
N TYR A 122 4.95 -19.38 -14.78
CA TYR A 122 5.02 -17.93 -14.88
C TYR A 122 3.65 -17.25 -14.80
N ALA A 123 3.65 -15.97 -14.41
CA ALA A 123 2.47 -15.14 -14.33
C ALA A 123 2.68 -13.82 -15.05
N VAL A 124 1.60 -13.27 -15.60
CA VAL A 124 1.58 -11.94 -16.23
C VAL A 124 0.41 -11.13 -15.71
N ILE A 125 0.60 -9.81 -15.62
CA ILE A 125 -0.46 -8.88 -15.23
C ILE A 125 -1.18 -8.41 -16.48
N ASN A 126 -2.49 -8.56 -16.50
CA ASN A 126 -3.36 -7.91 -17.47
C ASN A 126 -3.56 -6.45 -17.02
N TRP A 127 -2.85 -5.53 -17.66
CA TRP A 127 -2.87 -4.10 -17.32
C TRP A 127 -4.22 -3.42 -17.60
N ASP A 128 -4.96 -3.89 -18.62
CA ASP A 128 -6.32 -3.39 -18.88
C ASP A 128 -7.28 -3.81 -17.77
N ALA A 129 -7.17 -5.06 -17.30
CA ALA A 129 -7.94 -5.54 -16.15
C ALA A 129 -7.57 -4.79 -14.87
N ALA A 130 -6.28 -4.49 -14.65
CA ALA A 130 -5.82 -3.67 -13.54
C ALA A 130 -6.40 -2.24 -13.58
N ARG A 131 -6.47 -1.63 -14.77
CA ARG A 131 -7.11 -0.31 -14.98
C ARG A 131 -8.60 -0.35 -14.65
N LEU A 132 -9.30 -1.41 -15.07
CA LEU A 132 -10.71 -1.62 -14.74
C LEU A 132 -10.92 -1.83 -13.24
N ALA A 133 -10.09 -2.65 -12.59
CA ALA A 133 -10.16 -2.90 -11.15
C ALA A 133 -9.95 -1.63 -10.33
N LEU A 134 -8.98 -0.80 -10.73
CA LEU A 134 -8.71 0.48 -10.07
C LEU A 134 -9.91 1.44 -10.18
N ASN A 135 -10.54 1.52 -11.36
CA ASN A 135 -11.68 2.40 -11.61
C ASN A 135 -13.00 1.85 -11.04
N GLY A 136 -13.12 0.53 -10.88
CA GLY A 136 -14.32 -0.13 -10.35
C GLY A 136 -14.54 0.10 -8.86
N GLY A 137 -13.49 0.45 -8.10
CA GLY A 137 -13.60 0.84 -6.69
C GLY A 137 -13.97 -0.28 -5.71
N SER A 138 -13.91 -1.55 -6.13
CA SER A 138 -14.26 -2.70 -5.28
C SER A 138 -13.23 -2.96 -4.18
N ILE A 139 -11.96 -2.65 -4.44
CA ILE A 139 -10.85 -2.88 -3.53
C ILE A 139 -10.59 -1.61 -2.72
N PRO A 140 -10.77 -1.61 -1.38
CA PRO A 140 -10.49 -0.44 -0.55
C PRO A 140 -9.00 -0.09 -0.57
N HIS A 141 -8.65 1.12 -1.02
CA HIS A 141 -7.27 1.57 -1.14
C HIS A 141 -7.14 3.05 -0.74
N SER A 142 -5.92 3.46 -0.34
CA SER A 142 -5.58 4.86 -0.12
C SER A 142 -5.23 5.58 -1.43
N THR A 143 -5.21 6.91 -1.41
CA THR A 143 -4.76 7.72 -2.55
C THR A 143 -3.33 7.36 -2.99
N ALA A 144 -2.45 7.07 -2.03
CA ALA A 144 -1.08 6.64 -2.33
C ALA A 144 -1.05 5.28 -3.04
N GLN A 145 -1.82 4.30 -2.55
CA GLN A 145 -1.92 2.97 -3.16
C GLN A 145 -2.51 3.03 -4.57
N ARG A 146 -3.50 3.92 -4.79
CA ARG A 146 -3.98 4.26 -6.13
C ARG A 146 -2.87 4.80 -7.01
N GLY A 147 -2.10 5.77 -6.53
CA GLY A 147 -0.98 6.35 -7.27
C GLY A 147 0.07 5.31 -7.68
N VAL A 148 0.38 4.36 -6.79
CA VAL A 148 1.28 3.24 -7.10
C VAL A 148 0.73 2.37 -8.22
N LEU A 149 -0.56 1.99 -8.16
CA LEU A 149 -1.17 1.19 -9.23
C LEU A 149 -1.29 1.95 -10.55
N ASP A 150 -1.66 3.23 -10.51
CA ASP A 150 -1.68 4.12 -11.68
C ASP A 150 -0.30 4.17 -12.35
N ALA A 151 0.78 4.34 -11.58
CA ALA A 151 2.14 4.33 -12.08
C ALA A 151 2.55 2.97 -12.65
N ALA A 152 2.21 1.87 -11.97
CA ALA A 152 2.48 0.52 -12.44
C ALA A 152 1.76 0.22 -13.75
N ILE A 153 0.48 0.62 -13.90
CA ILE A 153 -0.27 0.46 -15.15
C ILE A 153 0.36 1.29 -16.27
N ALA A 154 0.74 2.54 -16.02
CA ALA A 154 1.36 3.38 -17.03
C ALA A 154 2.70 2.82 -17.53
N LEU A 155 3.50 2.25 -16.62
CA LEU A 155 4.74 1.54 -16.98
C LEU A 155 4.44 0.23 -17.72
N GLY A 156 3.53 -0.58 -17.19
CA GLY A 156 3.20 -1.91 -17.70
C GLY A 156 2.52 -1.88 -19.08
N GLY A 157 1.59 -0.95 -19.27
CA GLY A 157 0.93 -0.67 -20.55
C GLY A 157 1.79 0.11 -21.55
N ASN A 158 3.03 0.48 -21.18
CA ASN A 158 3.92 1.32 -21.98
C ASN A 158 3.27 2.67 -22.40
N GLU A 159 2.45 3.26 -21.53
CA GLU A 159 1.75 4.53 -21.79
C GLU A 159 2.73 5.71 -21.97
N PHE A 160 3.92 5.60 -21.37
CA PHE A 160 4.99 6.59 -21.53
C PHE A 160 5.87 6.35 -22.77
N HIS A 161 5.71 5.23 -23.50
CA HIS A 161 6.51 4.89 -24.68
C HIS A 161 8.04 4.96 -24.45
N LEU A 162 8.51 4.48 -23.29
CA LEU A 162 9.92 4.61 -22.86
C LEU A 162 10.91 3.89 -23.80
N ASP A 163 10.42 2.86 -24.48
CA ASP A 163 11.16 2.08 -25.49
C ASP A 163 11.46 2.90 -26.75
N LEU A 164 10.61 3.88 -27.08
CA LEU A 164 10.77 4.76 -28.24
C LEU A 164 11.60 6.02 -27.94
N MET A 165 11.80 6.35 -26.66
CA MET A 165 12.55 7.53 -26.27
C MET A 165 14.05 7.41 -26.54
N ASP A 166 14.68 8.51 -26.93
CA ASP A 166 16.14 8.61 -26.95
C ASP A 166 16.73 8.84 -25.54
N ASP A 167 18.05 8.74 -25.41
CA ASP A 167 18.74 8.85 -24.13
C ASP A 167 18.59 10.23 -23.48
N ARG A 168 18.45 11.29 -24.29
CA ARG A 168 18.23 12.64 -23.80
C ARG A 168 16.83 12.75 -23.18
N GLN A 169 15.81 12.27 -23.88
CA GLN A 169 14.42 12.27 -23.40
C GLN A 169 14.27 11.48 -22.10
N ARG A 170 14.89 10.29 -22.02
CA ARG A 170 14.92 9.47 -20.79
C ARG A 170 15.60 10.21 -19.63
N SER A 171 16.72 10.89 -19.89
CA SER A 171 17.44 11.65 -18.86
C SER A 171 16.60 12.81 -18.30
N VAL A 172 15.88 13.53 -19.17
CA VAL A 172 14.98 14.62 -18.75
C VAL A 172 13.82 14.07 -17.92
N LEU A 173 13.24 12.94 -18.33
CA LEU A 173 12.16 12.30 -17.59
C LEU A 173 12.62 11.86 -16.19
N LEU A 174 13.79 11.22 -16.10
CA LEU A 174 14.39 10.80 -14.83
C LEU A 174 14.62 11.99 -13.88
N LEU A 175 15.13 13.11 -14.40
CA LEU A 175 15.31 14.33 -13.63
C LEU A 175 13.97 14.87 -13.12
N ALA A 176 12.95 14.94 -13.98
CA ALA A 176 11.62 15.42 -13.62
C ALA A 176 10.99 14.58 -12.49
N PHE A 177 11.06 13.25 -12.58
CA PHE A 177 10.58 12.37 -11.50
C PHE A 177 11.39 12.54 -10.22
N THR A 178 12.71 12.61 -10.30
CA THR A 178 13.56 12.82 -9.12
C THR A 178 13.20 14.12 -8.41
N THR A 179 13.06 15.22 -9.14
CA THR A 179 12.66 16.52 -8.59
C THR A 179 11.26 16.49 -7.98
N ALA A 180 10.30 15.81 -8.61
CA ALA A 180 8.95 15.68 -8.07
C ALA A 180 8.91 14.84 -6.77
N LEU A 181 9.82 13.88 -6.62
CA LEU A 181 9.92 13.00 -5.45
C LEU A 181 10.84 13.55 -4.35
N GLU A 182 11.67 14.54 -4.64
CA GLU A 182 12.64 15.11 -3.69
C GLU A 182 12.02 15.58 -2.34
N PRO A 183 10.85 16.26 -2.31
CA PRO A 183 10.20 16.61 -1.05
C PRO A 183 9.78 15.39 -0.20
N ALA A 184 9.58 14.22 -0.83
CA ALA A 184 9.27 12.98 -0.12
C ALA A 184 10.54 12.24 0.37
N LEU A 185 11.70 12.54 -0.21
CA LEU A 185 12.99 11.93 0.12
C LEU A 185 13.77 12.70 1.21
N ASP A 186 13.40 13.96 1.49
CA ASP A 186 13.89 14.73 2.63
C ASP A 186 12.86 14.76 3.78
N PRO A 187 12.85 13.78 4.70
CA PRO A 187 11.94 13.78 5.85
C PRO A 187 12.26 14.89 6.88
N ARG A 188 13.30 15.71 6.65
CA ARG A 188 13.73 16.81 7.54
C ARG A 188 13.43 18.18 6.94
N GLY A 189 12.29 18.34 6.27
CA GLY A 189 11.61 19.63 6.10
C GLY A 189 12.52 20.84 5.84
N SER A 190 13.03 20.95 4.62
CA SER A 190 13.29 22.27 4.04
C SER A 190 12.12 22.63 3.14
N GLY A 191 11.06 23.19 3.72
CA GLY A 191 10.07 23.90 2.93
C GLY A 191 10.76 24.98 2.08
N PRO A 192 10.25 25.31 0.89
CA PRO A 192 10.88 26.28 0.03
C PRO A 192 10.90 27.65 0.74
N SER A 193 12.08 28.08 1.17
CA SER A 193 12.35 29.47 1.52
C SER A 193 12.33 30.29 0.24
N PHE A 194 11.14 30.73 -0.17
CA PHE A 194 10.99 31.77 -1.17
C PHE A 194 11.38 33.11 -0.53
N THR A 195 12.66 33.49 -0.65
CA THR A 195 13.09 34.88 -0.45
C THR A 195 13.03 35.58 -1.81
N GLY A 196 12.02 36.41 -2.00
CA GLY A 196 12.03 37.48 -3.00
C GLY A 196 12.75 38.71 -2.50
#